data_AF-A0A396L5F2-F1
#
_entry.id   AF-A0A396L5F2-F1
#
_cell.length_a   1.000
_cell.length_b   1.000
_cell.length_c   1.000
_cell.angle_alpha   90.00
_cell.angle_beta   90.00
_cell.angle_gamma   90.00
#
_symmetry.space_group_name_H-M   'P 1'
#
loop_
_entity.id
_entity.type
_entity.pdbx_description
1 polymer ?
#
loop_
_entity_poly.entity_id
_entity_poly.type
_entity_poly.pdbx_seq_one_letter_code
_entity_poly.pdbx_strand_id
1 'polypeptide(L)'
;MRRNYKRKKFHVSGICIFLVLIIFSVAFVLWAMKPDNFRNEKNKINSWLNGISFQDFYNAKSLILVDLSNDNIFISKRENEQQLPASLAKLFVIEYAATLADLDSIVPANYEAIQLTKPGSSVANIDAKKYFLHNLFAAMLVPSGNDAAYVVADYCGSILSPQAKNSQERINVFMEHLNNYLQNQGYENTILYDPSGYDVNALTTVSDLKSVSTHLLEKQWFRDIVSKSNYTATLPDGSTQTWRNTNTFLDQTSEYYNENVKGIKTGSLSNDYNLVVLYQQHGKEFLICSLGSQSDSSRYDDVNYILKTIDESDYLTK
;
A
#
# COMPACT_ATOMS: atom_id res chain seq x y z
N MET A 1 -61.13 -57.97 -9.48
CA MET A 1 -60.41 -57.08 -8.54
C MET A 1 -59.33 -56.30 -9.28
N ARG A 2 -59.57 -55.04 -9.65
CA ARG A 2 -58.55 -54.14 -10.23
C ARG A 2 -57.94 -53.30 -9.11
N ARG A 3 -56.63 -53.43 -8.91
CA ARG A 3 -55.85 -52.76 -7.86
C ARG A 3 -55.40 -51.39 -8.39
N ASN A 4 -56.04 -50.31 -7.93
CA ASN A 4 -55.65 -48.94 -8.28
C ASN A 4 -54.34 -48.54 -7.58
N TYR A 5 -53.25 -48.47 -8.34
CA TYR A 5 -51.99 -47.86 -7.90
C TYR A 5 -52.10 -46.34 -8.06
N LYS A 6 -52.35 -45.60 -6.97
CA LYS A 6 -52.16 -44.14 -6.94
C LYS A 6 -50.66 -43.85 -7.08
N ARG A 7 -50.22 -43.37 -8.26
CA ARG A 7 -48.89 -42.76 -8.41
C ARG A 7 -48.81 -41.54 -7.49
N LYS A 8 -48.00 -41.62 -6.41
CA LYS A 8 -47.56 -40.43 -5.66
C LYS A 8 -46.81 -39.54 -6.66
N LYS A 9 -47.39 -38.39 -7.03
CA LYS A 9 -46.62 -37.29 -7.64
C LYS A 9 -45.58 -36.88 -6.59
N PHE A 10 -44.35 -37.36 -6.74
CA PHE A 10 -43.27 -36.93 -5.88
C PHE A 10 -43.11 -35.41 -6.00
N HIS A 11 -42.97 -34.74 -4.85
CA HIS A 11 -42.77 -33.30 -4.67
C HIS A 11 -41.43 -32.81 -5.26
N VAL A 12 -41.12 -33.11 -6.52
CA VAL A 12 -39.88 -32.67 -7.16
C VAL A 12 -39.81 -31.14 -7.21
N SER A 13 -40.93 -30.47 -7.47
CA SER A 13 -41.01 -28.99 -7.46
C SER A 13 -40.75 -28.39 -6.06
N GLY A 14 -41.27 -29.01 -4.99
CA GLY A 14 -41.04 -28.53 -3.62
C GLY A 14 -39.59 -28.70 -3.16
N ILE A 15 -38.95 -29.81 -3.55
CA ILE A 15 -37.53 -30.07 -3.25
C ILE A 15 -36.64 -29.09 -4.03
N CYS A 16 -36.94 -28.81 -5.30
CA CYS A 16 -36.21 -27.83 -6.09
C CYS A 16 -36.33 -26.41 -5.53
N ILE A 17 -37.53 -25.97 -5.13
CA ILE A 17 -37.73 -24.66 -4.49
C ILE A 17 -36.95 -24.56 -3.18
N PHE A 18 -36.98 -25.62 -2.37
CA PHE A 18 -36.24 -25.66 -1.11
C PHE A 18 -34.72 -25.58 -1.30
N LEU A 19 -34.17 -26.28 -2.31
CA LEU A 19 -32.75 -26.21 -2.65
C LEU A 19 -32.34 -24.82 -3.15
N VAL A 20 -33.18 -24.16 -3.96
CA VAL A 20 -32.92 -22.78 -4.43
C VAL A 20 -32.92 -21.79 -3.26
N LEU A 21 -33.85 -21.94 -2.30
CA LEU A 21 -33.88 -21.11 -1.10
C LEU A 21 -32.65 -21.32 -0.22
N ILE A 22 -32.16 -22.56 -0.10
CA ILE A 22 -30.91 -22.84 0.60
C ILE A 22 -29.74 -22.16 -0.11
N ILE A 23 -29.60 -22.31 -1.42
CA ILE A 23 -28.53 -21.66 -2.19
C ILE A 23 -28.58 -20.14 -2.03
N PHE A 24 -29.77 -19.53 -2.12
CA PHE A 24 -29.94 -18.11 -1.88
C PHE A 24 -29.59 -17.71 -0.45
N SER A 25 -29.97 -18.49 0.55
CA SER A 25 -29.63 -18.21 1.95
C SER A 25 -28.13 -18.31 2.21
N VAL A 26 -27.44 -19.30 1.63
CA VAL A 26 -25.99 -19.46 1.75
C VAL A 26 -25.28 -18.34 1.01
N ALA A 27 -25.70 -18.00 -0.21
CA ALA A 27 -25.17 -16.86 -0.96
C ALA A 27 -25.41 -15.53 -0.22
N PHE A 28 -26.59 -15.36 0.37
CA PHE A 28 -26.93 -14.19 1.18
C PHE A 28 -26.08 -14.12 2.45
N VAL A 29 -25.86 -15.23 3.14
CA VAL A 29 -24.99 -15.28 4.32
C VAL A 29 -23.55 -14.97 3.94
N LEU A 30 -23.01 -15.58 2.89
CA LEU A 30 -21.66 -15.29 2.38
C LEU A 30 -21.52 -13.83 1.95
N TRP A 31 -22.54 -13.26 1.30
CA TRP A 31 -22.61 -11.85 0.96
C TRP A 31 -22.65 -10.98 2.22
N ALA A 32 -23.58 -11.22 3.14
CA ALA A 32 -23.72 -10.45 4.38
C ALA A 32 -22.49 -10.55 5.30
N MET A 33 -21.74 -11.64 5.21
CA MET A 33 -20.47 -11.83 5.93
C MET A 33 -19.31 -11.05 5.31
N LYS A 34 -19.42 -10.55 4.07
CA LYS A 34 -18.38 -9.67 3.50
C LYS A 34 -18.15 -8.45 4.42
N PRO A 35 -16.90 -7.99 4.59
CA PRO A 35 -16.53 -6.91 5.52
C PRO A 35 -17.33 -5.62 5.31
N ASP A 36 -17.56 -5.26 4.04
CA ASP A 36 -18.26 -4.03 3.65
C ASP A 36 -19.78 -4.09 3.92
N ASN A 37 -20.37 -5.28 3.89
CA ASN A 37 -21.81 -5.44 4.01
C ASN A 37 -22.25 -5.35 5.47
N PHE A 38 -23.27 -4.51 5.71
CA PHE A 38 -23.78 -4.19 7.04
C PHE A 38 -22.71 -3.70 8.04
N ARG A 39 -21.62 -3.09 7.53
CA ARG A 39 -20.50 -2.65 8.38
C ARG A 39 -20.98 -1.68 9.47
N ASN A 40 -21.87 -0.74 9.12
CA ASN A 40 -22.46 0.21 10.08
C ASN A 40 -23.29 -0.47 11.16
N GLU A 41 -24.12 -1.45 10.80
CA GLU A 41 -24.95 -2.21 11.73
C GLU A 41 -24.07 -3.09 12.64
N LYS A 42 -23.07 -3.77 12.07
CA LYS A 42 -22.07 -4.55 12.82
C LYS A 42 -21.30 -3.68 13.81
N ASN A 43 -20.89 -2.49 13.38
CA ASN A 43 -20.19 -1.50 14.20
C ASN A 43 -21.08 -0.96 15.33
N LYS A 44 -22.34 -0.64 15.06
CA LYS A 44 -23.31 -0.22 16.09
C LYS A 44 -23.56 -1.32 17.13
N ILE A 45 -23.69 -2.58 16.69
CA ILE A 45 -23.87 -3.72 17.58
C ILE A 45 -22.63 -3.93 18.45
N ASN A 46 -21.42 -3.88 17.87
CA ASN A 46 -20.17 -4.00 18.62
C ASN A 46 -19.94 -2.83 19.59
N SER A 47 -20.31 -1.60 19.21
CA SER A 47 -20.24 -0.44 20.09
C SER A 47 -21.20 -0.56 21.27
N TRP A 48 -22.44 -1.04 21.02
CA TRP A 48 -23.43 -1.29 22.08
C TRP A 48 -23.01 -2.44 23.02
N LEU A 49 -22.43 -3.51 22.48
CA LEU A 49 -21.99 -4.67 23.27
C LEU A 49 -20.69 -4.42 24.05
N ASN A 50 -19.72 -3.74 23.44
CA ASN A 50 -18.33 -3.69 23.92
C ASN A 50 -17.83 -2.26 24.24
N GLY A 51 -18.66 -1.21 24.09
CA GLY A 51 -18.29 0.17 24.41
C GLY A 51 -17.24 0.80 23.49
N ILE A 52 -17.15 0.32 22.25
CA ILE A 52 -16.11 0.67 21.26
C ILE A 52 -16.35 2.08 20.66
N SER A 53 -15.29 2.90 20.56
CA SER A 53 -15.27 4.23 19.93
C SER A 53 -15.37 4.17 18.40
N PHE A 54 -15.86 5.23 17.74
CA PHE A 54 -15.95 5.28 16.27
C PHE A 54 -14.61 5.07 15.56
N GLN A 55 -13.49 5.47 16.17
CA GLN A 55 -12.13 5.24 15.64
C GLN A 55 -11.72 3.76 15.65
N ASP A 56 -12.30 2.94 16.53
CA ASP A 56 -11.97 1.52 16.63
C ASP A 56 -12.75 0.65 15.61
N PHE A 57 -13.57 1.27 14.75
CA PHE A 57 -14.28 0.60 13.64
C PHE A 57 -13.41 0.29 12.42
N TYR A 58 -12.18 0.82 12.39
CA TYR A 58 -11.19 0.50 11.37
C TYR A 58 -10.24 -0.57 11.91
N ASN A 59 -9.90 -1.55 11.08
CA ASN A 59 -8.97 -2.62 11.39
C ASN A 59 -7.53 -2.10 11.57
N ALA A 60 -7.17 -1.02 10.88
CA ALA A 60 -5.88 -0.35 11.02
C ALA A 60 -5.63 0.14 12.46
N LYS A 61 -4.40 -0.02 12.96
CA LYS A 61 -3.97 0.54 14.26
C LYS A 61 -3.95 2.07 14.24
N SER A 62 -3.42 2.63 13.15
CA SER A 62 -3.39 4.07 12.89
C SER A 62 -3.92 4.37 11.48
N LEU A 63 -4.64 5.48 11.33
CA LEU A 63 -5.30 5.86 10.08
C LEU A 63 -5.43 7.38 9.98
N ILE A 64 -5.22 7.94 8.79
CA ILE A 64 -5.58 9.32 8.47
C ILE A 64 -6.25 9.39 7.09
N LEU A 65 -7.26 10.26 6.96
CA LEU A 65 -7.87 10.68 5.69
C LEU A 65 -7.83 12.20 5.63
N VAL A 66 -7.21 12.74 4.59
CA VAL A 66 -7.07 14.18 4.38
C VAL A 66 -7.48 14.56 2.95
N ASP A 67 -8.16 15.69 2.79
CA ASP A 67 -8.32 16.36 1.49
C ASP A 67 -7.10 17.25 1.24
N LEU A 68 -6.33 16.92 0.20
CA LEU A 68 -5.07 17.60 -0.12
C LEU A 68 -5.28 19.02 -0.66
N SER A 69 -6.49 19.39 -1.09
CA SER A 69 -6.76 20.74 -1.63
C SER A 69 -6.76 21.83 -0.56
N ASN A 70 -7.07 21.47 0.69
CA ASN A 70 -7.22 22.41 1.80
C ASN A 70 -6.66 21.89 3.14
N ASP A 71 -6.00 20.74 3.12
CA ASP A 71 -5.45 20.02 4.28
C ASP A 71 -6.49 19.65 5.37
N ASN A 72 -7.77 19.57 5.00
CA ASN A 72 -8.82 19.21 5.95
C ASN A 72 -8.78 17.71 6.28
N ILE A 73 -8.65 17.38 7.57
CA ILE A 73 -8.61 16.01 8.08
C ILE A 73 -10.02 15.54 8.42
N PHE A 74 -10.47 14.47 7.78
CA PHE A 74 -11.79 13.87 8.02
C PHE A 74 -11.75 12.71 9.01
N ILE A 75 -10.68 11.92 8.96
CA ILE A 75 -10.43 10.82 9.88
C ILE A 75 -9.02 10.98 10.40
N SER A 76 -8.88 10.92 11.72
CA SER A 76 -7.59 10.77 12.40
C SER A 76 -7.76 9.69 13.46
N LYS A 77 -6.96 8.63 13.39
CA LYS A 77 -6.88 7.55 14.37
C LYS A 77 -5.42 7.38 14.73
N ARG A 78 -5.08 7.77 15.95
CA ARG A 78 -3.74 7.58 16.55
C ARG A 78 -2.63 8.02 15.59
N GLU A 79 -2.78 9.24 15.06
CA GLU A 79 -2.00 9.67 13.90
C GLU A 79 -0.50 9.80 14.16
N ASN A 80 -0.14 10.02 15.43
CA ASN A 80 1.23 10.13 15.93
C ASN A 80 1.68 8.88 16.71
N GLU A 81 0.88 7.80 16.75
CA GLU A 81 1.34 6.54 17.37
C GLU A 81 2.30 5.83 16.41
N GLN A 82 3.45 5.40 16.93
CA GLN A 82 4.47 4.72 16.15
C GLN A 82 3.98 3.34 15.69
N GLN A 83 4.13 3.08 14.40
CA GLN A 83 3.80 1.81 13.75
C GLN A 83 4.98 1.37 12.88
N LEU A 84 5.01 0.09 12.55
CA LEU A 84 5.97 -0.49 11.62
C LEU A 84 5.66 0.01 10.19
N PRO A 85 6.57 0.70 9.48
CA PRO A 85 6.32 1.19 8.11
C PRO A 85 6.22 0.05 7.09
N ALA A 86 6.94 -1.05 7.31
CA ALA A 86 7.22 -2.05 6.29
C ALA A 86 7.74 -1.37 5.00
N SER A 87 7.35 -1.85 3.81
CA SER A 87 7.78 -1.27 2.53
C SER A 87 7.34 0.18 2.26
N LEU A 88 6.54 0.81 3.13
CA LEU A 88 6.29 2.25 3.04
C LEU A 88 7.56 3.07 3.35
N ALA A 89 8.55 2.49 4.03
CA ALA A 89 9.87 3.08 4.25
C ALA A 89 10.53 3.56 2.94
N LYS A 90 10.23 2.90 1.82
CA LYS A 90 10.74 3.25 0.50
C LYS A 90 10.33 4.65 0.04
N LEU A 91 9.23 5.21 0.53
CA LEU A 91 8.81 6.59 0.23
C LEU A 91 9.87 7.58 0.73
N PHE A 92 10.28 7.43 1.98
CA PHE A 92 11.33 8.26 2.60
C PHE A 92 12.69 8.10 1.92
N VAL A 93 13.06 6.85 1.58
CA VAL A 93 14.32 6.57 0.88
C VAL A 93 14.34 7.21 -0.50
N ILE A 94 13.24 7.16 -1.24
CA ILE A 94 13.12 7.78 -2.56
C ILE A 94 13.17 9.30 -2.46
N GLU A 95 12.44 9.89 -1.51
CA GLU A 95 12.47 11.34 -1.31
C GLU A 95 13.91 11.82 -1.06
N TYR A 96 14.60 11.18 -0.12
CA TYR A 96 15.98 11.55 0.18
C TYR A 96 16.93 11.30 -0.99
N ALA A 97 16.85 10.14 -1.65
CA ALA A 97 17.70 9.82 -2.80
C ALA A 97 17.52 10.82 -3.95
N ALA A 98 16.30 11.32 -4.18
CA ALA A 98 16.01 12.33 -5.19
C ALA A 98 16.65 13.70 -4.87
N THR A 99 17.12 13.94 -3.64
CA THR A 99 17.91 15.14 -3.29
C THR A 99 19.40 15.00 -3.63
N LEU A 100 19.88 13.77 -3.86
CA LEU A 100 21.30 13.46 -4.02
C LEU A 100 21.72 13.25 -5.48
N ALA A 101 20.79 12.85 -6.34
CA ALA A 101 21.07 12.53 -7.73
C ALA A 101 19.86 12.78 -8.64
N ASP A 102 20.14 13.14 -9.90
CA ASP A 102 19.12 13.35 -10.91
C ASP A 102 18.45 12.04 -11.31
N LEU A 103 17.17 12.10 -11.68
CA LEU A 103 16.36 10.94 -12.11
C LEU A 103 16.95 10.17 -13.29
N ASP A 104 17.68 10.85 -14.16
CA ASP A 104 18.33 10.29 -15.36
C ASP A 104 19.78 9.85 -15.10
N SER A 105 20.23 9.90 -13.84
CA SER A 105 21.52 9.38 -13.45
C SER A 105 21.60 7.89 -13.76
N ILE A 106 22.69 7.48 -14.40
CA ILE A 106 22.97 6.07 -14.67
C ILE A 106 23.56 5.45 -13.40
N VAL A 107 22.82 4.51 -12.84
CA VAL A 107 23.17 3.76 -11.64
C VAL A 107 23.70 2.38 -12.04
N PRO A 108 24.99 2.08 -11.80
CA PRO A 108 25.49 0.71 -11.89
C PRO A 108 24.95 -0.10 -10.70
N ALA A 109 24.08 -1.07 -10.95
CA ALA A 109 23.57 -1.96 -9.92
C ALA A 109 24.68 -2.94 -9.49
N ASN A 110 25.32 -2.65 -8.35
CA ASN A 110 26.39 -3.50 -7.83
C ASN A 110 25.81 -4.82 -7.31
N TYR A 111 26.43 -5.93 -7.73
CA TYR A 111 26.02 -7.27 -7.27
C TYR A 111 26.09 -7.41 -5.74
N GLU A 112 27.10 -6.81 -5.10
CA GLU A 112 27.22 -6.78 -3.63
C GLU A 112 25.97 -6.18 -2.97
N ALA A 113 25.47 -5.04 -3.47
CA ALA A 113 24.26 -4.42 -2.94
C ALA A 113 23.02 -5.30 -3.14
N ILE A 114 22.87 -5.91 -4.33
CA ILE A 114 21.77 -6.83 -4.62
C ILE A 114 21.78 -8.02 -3.64
N GLN A 115 22.95 -8.57 -3.31
CA GLN A 115 23.11 -9.69 -2.38
C GLN A 115 22.79 -9.35 -0.92
N LEU A 116 22.74 -8.07 -0.54
CA LEU A 116 22.34 -7.65 0.80
C LEU A 116 20.82 -7.69 1.02
N THR A 117 20.05 -7.90 -0.06
CA THR A 117 18.60 -8.07 -0.02
C THR A 117 18.20 -9.23 0.89
N LYS A 118 17.26 -8.97 1.80
CA LYS A 118 16.84 -9.96 2.80
C LYS A 118 16.05 -11.12 2.15
N PRO A 119 16.39 -12.39 2.43
CA PRO A 119 15.68 -13.54 1.88
C PRO A 119 14.18 -13.53 2.22
N GLY A 120 13.34 -13.94 1.27
CA GLY A 120 11.89 -13.99 1.45
C GLY A 120 11.17 -12.64 1.36
N SER A 121 11.90 -11.56 1.10
CA SER A 121 11.31 -10.25 0.87
C SER A 121 10.87 -10.03 -0.58
N SER A 122 10.11 -8.96 -0.84
CA SER A 122 9.70 -8.57 -2.19
C SER A 122 10.91 -8.13 -3.02
N VAL A 123 11.00 -8.58 -4.27
CA VAL A 123 12.11 -8.26 -5.19
C VAL A 123 11.57 -7.80 -6.54
N ALA A 124 12.28 -6.87 -7.17
CA ALA A 124 12.02 -6.43 -8.54
C ALA A 124 12.80 -7.24 -9.59
N ASN A 125 13.67 -8.15 -9.14
CA ASN A 125 14.61 -8.91 -9.97
C ASN A 125 15.58 -7.95 -10.70
N ILE A 126 16.28 -7.13 -9.91
CA ILE A 126 17.33 -6.25 -10.42
C ILE A 126 18.58 -7.08 -10.76
N ASP A 127 19.07 -6.93 -11.99
CA ASP A 127 20.31 -7.57 -12.45
C ASP A 127 21.52 -6.66 -12.20
N ALA A 128 22.73 -7.23 -12.18
CA ALA A 128 23.98 -6.48 -12.07
C ALA A 128 24.32 -5.76 -13.40
N LYS A 129 23.56 -4.71 -13.73
CA LYS A 129 23.70 -3.88 -14.93
C LYS A 129 23.35 -2.42 -14.63
N LYS A 130 23.30 -1.59 -15.67
CA LYS A 130 22.98 -0.16 -15.54
C LYS A 130 21.48 0.09 -15.61
N TYR A 131 20.99 0.97 -14.74
CA TYR A 131 19.61 1.44 -14.71
C TYR A 131 19.60 2.97 -14.64
N PHE A 132 18.54 3.63 -15.11
CA PHE A 132 18.30 5.01 -14.68
C PHE A 132 17.77 5.02 -13.26
N LEU A 133 18.07 6.06 -12.47
CA LEU A 133 17.62 6.17 -11.09
C LEU A 133 16.08 6.08 -10.99
N HIS A 134 15.34 6.72 -11.90
CA HIS A 134 13.88 6.61 -11.94
C HIS A 134 13.38 5.18 -12.25
N ASN A 135 14.15 4.34 -12.94
CA ASN A 135 13.80 2.92 -13.10
C ASN A 135 13.87 2.19 -11.77
N LEU A 136 14.88 2.48 -10.95
CA LEU A 136 15.02 1.88 -9.62
C LEU A 136 13.94 2.40 -8.66
N PHE A 137 13.56 3.67 -8.75
CA PHE A 137 12.39 4.19 -8.01
C PHE A 137 11.10 3.48 -8.44
N ALA A 138 10.90 3.25 -9.73
CA ALA A 138 9.75 2.45 -10.20
C ALA A 138 9.80 1.01 -9.66
N ALA A 139 10.96 0.36 -9.66
CA ALA A 139 11.16 -0.96 -9.08
C ALA A 139 10.90 -1.01 -7.56
N MET A 140 11.17 0.08 -6.83
CA MET A 140 10.85 0.23 -5.42
C MET A 140 9.35 0.46 -5.17
N LEU A 141 8.69 1.24 -6.03
CA LEU A 141 7.30 1.67 -5.84
C LEU A 141 6.28 0.64 -6.34
N VAL A 142 6.55 0.01 -7.48
CA VAL A 142 5.58 -0.82 -8.21
C VAL A 142 5.56 -2.26 -7.67
N PRO A 143 6.61 -3.09 -7.86
CA PRO A 143 6.67 -4.44 -7.29
C PRO A 143 7.18 -4.47 -5.84
N SER A 144 7.44 -3.30 -5.23
CA SER A 144 8.00 -3.20 -3.87
C SER A 144 9.41 -3.78 -3.71
N GLY A 145 10.24 -3.75 -4.76
CA GLY A 145 11.55 -4.41 -4.79
C GLY A 145 12.52 -3.91 -3.73
N ASN A 146 12.95 -4.82 -2.85
CA ASN A 146 13.96 -4.54 -1.83
C ASN A 146 15.37 -4.46 -2.45
N ASP A 147 15.66 -5.32 -3.42
CA ASP A 147 16.88 -5.28 -4.24
C ASP A 147 17.13 -3.90 -4.87
N ALA A 148 16.09 -3.29 -5.45
CA ALA A 148 16.18 -1.93 -5.96
C ALA A 148 16.51 -0.89 -4.86
N ALA A 149 15.90 -1.03 -3.67
CA ALA A 149 16.16 -0.12 -2.55
C ALA A 149 17.61 -0.22 -2.04
N TYR A 150 18.16 -1.43 -1.97
CA TYR A 150 19.57 -1.64 -1.62
C TYR A 150 20.52 -1.06 -2.67
N VAL A 151 20.20 -1.19 -3.96
CA VAL A 151 20.99 -0.58 -5.04
C VAL A 151 20.94 0.95 -4.99
N VAL A 152 19.78 1.55 -4.75
CA VAL A 152 19.64 3.02 -4.60
C VAL A 152 20.47 3.52 -3.42
N ALA A 153 20.37 2.85 -2.26
CA ALA A 153 21.13 3.21 -1.07
C ALA A 153 22.65 3.07 -1.30
N ASP A 154 23.09 2.02 -1.98
CA ASP A 154 24.50 1.81 -2.34
C ASP A 154 25.03 2.93 -3.26
N TYR A 155 24.27 3.26 -4.30
CA TYR A 155 24.63 4.31 -5.24
C TYR A 155 24.70 5.68 -4.56
N CYS A 156 23.67 6.06 -3.82
CA CYS A 156 23.65 7.34 -3.10
C CYS A 156 24.73 7.39 -2.01
N GLY A 157 24.96 6.26 -1.32
CA GLY A 157 26.06 6.11 -0.37
C GLY A 157 27.44 6.30 -1.00
N SER A 158 27.61 5.93 -2.28
CA SER A 158 28.86 6.19 -3.01
C SER A 158 29.11 7.67 -3.28
N ILE A 159 28.04 8.46 -3.45
CA ILE A 159 28.10 9.91 -3.63
C ILE A 159 28.46 10.58 -2.29
N LEU A 160 27.83 10.13 -1.20
CA LEU A 160 28.04 10.66 0.15
C LEU A 160 29.41 10.29 0.74
N SER A 161 29.92 9.09 0.43
CA SER A 161 31.22 8.59 0.91
C SER A 161 32.00 7.90 -0.21
N PRO A 162 32.72 8.69 -1.03
CA PRO A 162 33.57 8.15 -2.10
C PRO A 162 34.69 7.21 -1.62
N GLN A 163 35.05 7.30 -0.33
CA GLN A 163 36.08 6.49 0.32
C GLN A 163 35.59 5.11 0.80
N ALA A 164 34.28 4.87 0.82
CA ALA A 164 33.71 3.61 1.27
C ALA A 164 34.09 2.44 0.34
N LYS A 165 34.50 1.32 0.93
CA LYS A 165 35.21 0.25 0.21
C LYS A 165 34.28 -0.79 -0.41
N ASN A 166 33.08 -0.96 0.13
CA ASN A 166 32.12 -1.99 -0.26
C ASN A 166 30.69 -1.46 -0.15
N SER A 167 29.71 -2.22 -0.67
CA SER A 167 28.32 -1.77 -0.66
C SER A 167 27.74 -1.60 0.75
N GLN A 168 28.14 -2.44 1.70
CA GLN A 168 27.62 -2.35 3.08
C GLN A 168 28.03 -1.03 3.74
N GLU A 169 29.28 -0.59 3.59
CA GLU A 169 29.76 0.70 4.11
C GLU A 169 28.99 1.88 3.49
N ARG A 170 28.75 1.83 2.17
CA ARG A 170 28.00 2.88 1.46
C ARG A 170 26.54 2.94 1.92
N ILE A 171 25.89 1.80 2.04
CA ILE A 171 24.52 1.72 2.55
C ILE A 171 24.44 2.23 4.00
N ASN A 172 25.41 1.90 4.86
CA ASN A 172 25.43 2.40 6.23
C ASN A 172 25.51 3.93 6.28
N VAL A 173 26.40 4.54 5.49
CA VAL A 173 26.51 6.01 5.36
C VAL A 173 25.19 6.60 4.85
N PHE A 174 24.59 6.00 3.82
CA PHE A 174 23.31 6.45 3.30
C PHE A 174 22.21 6.40 4.38
N MET A 175 22.11 5.32 5.15
CA MET A 175 21.10 5.18 6.20
C MET A 175 21.32 6.15 7.37
N GLU A 176 22.57 6.43 7.75
CA GLU A 176 22.90 7.45 8.75
C GLU A 176 22.43 8.84 8.29
N HIS A 177 22.81 9.22 7.06
CA HIS A 177 22.43 10.50 6.49
C HIS A 177 20.92 10.61 6.24
N LEU A 178 20.26 9.52 5.85
CA LEU A 178 18.81 9.46 5.71
C LEU A 178 18.13 9.76 7.04
N ASN A 179 18.50 9.09 8.13
CA ASN A 179 17.86 9.35 9.43
C ASN A 179 18.11 10.79 9.91
N ASN A 180 19.29 11.36 9.66
CA ASN A 180 19.55 12.78 9.93
C ASN A 180 18.67 13.69 9.06
N TYR A 181 18.51 13.37 7.77
CA TYR A 181 17.59 14.08 6.88
C TYR A 181 16.15 14.03 7.40
N LEU A 182 15.70 12.85 7.87
CA LEU A 182 14.34 12.67 8.37
C LEU A 182 14.02 13.59 9.55
N GLN A 183 14.93 13.64 10.53
CA GLN A 183 14.80 14.54 11.67
C GLN A 183 14.80 16.01 11.24
N ASN A 184 15.67 16.40 10.30
CA ASN A 184 15.79 17.77 9.82
C ASN A 184 14.59 18.23 8.97
N GLN A 185 13.88 17.32 8.29
CA GLN A 185 12.67 17.62 7.51
C GLN A 185 11.38 17.53 8.34
N GLY A 186 11.47 17.22 9.64
CA GLY A 186 10.31 17.14 10.53
C GLY A 186 9.59 15.79 10.51
N TYR A 187 10.20 14.73 9.97
CA TYR A 187 9.73 13.34 10.14
C TYR A 187 10.23 12.76 11.47
N GLU A 188 9.96 13.49 12.56
CA GLU A 188 10.58 13.29 13.88
C GLU A 188 10.31 11.89 14.48
N ASN A 189 9.20 11.26 14.07
CA ASN A 189 8.77 9.97 14.59
C ASN A 189 9.14 8.79 13.68
N THR A 190 9.93 9.04 12.64
CA THR A 190 10.37 8.04 11.67
C THR A 190 11.84 7.68 11.86
N ILE A 191 12.11 6.39 12.03
CA ILE A 191 13.47 5.83 12.14
C ILE A 191 13.55 4.57 11.29
N LEU A 192 14.53 4.51 10.40
CA LEU A 192 14.72 3.40 9.45
C LEU A 192 16.08 2.73 9.65
N TYR A 193 16.10 1.40 9.67
CA TYR A 193 17.33 0.60 9.86
C TYR A 193 17.81 -0.10 8.59
N ASP A 194 16.99 -0.11 7.55
CA ASP A 194 17.35 -0.61 6.22
C ASP A 194 16.60 0.19 5.14
N PRO A 195 17.08 0.21 3.88
CA PRO A 195 16.47 1.04 2.83
C PRO A 195 15.14 0.50 2.31
N SER A 196 14.75 -0.70 2.71
CA SER A 196 13.58 -1.38 2.16
C SER A 196 12.39 -1.42 3.13
N GLY A 197 12.64 -1.21 4.44
CA GLY A 197 11.66 -1.36 5.51
C GLY A 197 11.39 -2.81 5.89
N TYR A 198 12.41 -3.67 5.77
CA TYR A 198 12.36 -5.06 6.21
C TYR A 198 12.70 -5.23 7.70
N ASP A 199 13.34 -4.24 8.32
CA ASP A 199 13.66 -4.26 9.75
C ASP A 199 12.40 -4.05 10.60
N VAL A 200 12.13 -5.01 11.48
CA VAL A 200 10.97 -5.01 12.38
C VAL A 200 11.03 -3.96 13.48
N ASN A 201 12.19 -3.33 13.68
CA ASN A 201 12.37 -2.25 14.64
C ASN A 201 12.17 -0.87 14.00
N ALA A 202 11.97 -0.79 12.68
CA ALA A 202 11.68 0.47 12.02
C ALA A 202 10.36 1.06 12.54
N LEU A 203 10.30 2.38 12.64
CA LEU A 203 9.14 3.11 13.16
C LEU A 203 8.79 4.26 12.21
N THR A 204 7.50 4.54 12.11
CA THR A 204 6.93 5.71 11.43
C THR A 204 5.59 6.05 12.09
N THR A 205 5.01 7.18 11.72
CA THR A 205 3.60 7.49 12.02
C THR A 205 2.82 7.69 10.72
N VAL A 206 1.48 7.74 10.80
CA VAL A 206 0.68 8.16 9.63
C VAL A 206 0.82 9.65 9.35
N SER A 207 1.16 10.47 10.35
CA SER A 207 1.47 11.89 10.17
C SER A 207 2.72 12.10 9.29
N ASP A 208 3.82 11.38 9.61
CA ASP A 208 5.05 11.45 8.82
C ASP A 208 4.83 10.89 7.40
N LEU A 209 4.05 9.80 7.27
CA LEU A 209 3.68 9.25 5.97
C LEU A 209 2.78 10.17 5.15
N LYS A 210 1.86 10.90 5.78
CA LYS A 210 1.06 11.94 5.12
C LYS A 210 2.01 12.99 4.53
N SER A 211 2.97 13.45 5.32
CA SER A 211 3.92 14.49 4.94
C SER A 211 4.82 14.07 3.76
N VAL A 212 5.53 12.93 3.87
CA VAL A 212 6.40 12.41 2.78
C VAL A 212 5.59 12.12 1.50
N SER A 213 4.38 11.58 1.64
CA SER A 213 3.53 11.27 0.48
C SER A 213 3.06 12.56 -0.20
N THR A 214 2.69 13.58 0.58
CA THR A 214 2.29 14.89 0.03
C THR A 214 3.43 15.53 -0.74
N HIS A 215 4.66 15.51 -0.19
CA HIS A 215 5.85 16.02 -0.88
C HIS A 215 6.08 15.25 -2.19
N LEU A 216 6.11 13.92 -2.16
CA LEU A 216 6.34 13.11 -3.36
C LEU A 216 5.25 13.33 -4.42
N LEU A 217 4.01 13.54 -4.00
CA LEU A 217 2.90 13.87 -4.90
C LEU A 217 3.04 15.23 -5.58
N GLU A 218 3.91 16.14 -5.15
CA GLU A 218 4.23 17.34 -5.93
C GLU A 218 5.01 17.01 -7.21
N LYS A 219 5.63 15.83 -7.28
CA LYS A 219 6.49 15.43 -8.39
C LYS A 219 5.70 14.61 -9.41
N GLN A 220 5.62 15.11 -10.65
CA GLN A 220 4.88 14.44 -11.71
C GLN A 220 5.39 13.02 -12.00
N TRP A 221 6.73 12.83 -11.99
CA TRP A 221 7.33 11.51 -12.21
C TRP A 221 6.86 10.48 -11.16
N PHE A 222 6.62 10.89 -9.93
CA PHE A 222 6.15 10.00 -8.87
C PHE A 222 4.70 9.58 -9.15
N ARG A 223 3.83 10.55 -9.46
CA ARG A 223 2.43 10.30 -9.86
C ARG A 223 2.33 9.36 -11.07
N ASP A 224 3.20 9.56 -12.06
CA ASP A 224 3.23 8.76 -13.28
C ASP A 224 3.62 7.30 -13.02
N ILE A 225 4.51 7.05 -12.05
CA ILE A 225 4.92 5.70 -11.65
C ILE A 225 3.82 5.03 -10.83
N VAL A 226 3.38 5.66 -9.74
CA VAL A 226 2.55 4.99 -8.72
C VAL A 226 1.13 4.70 -9.20
N SER A 227 0.64 5.44 -10.19
CA SER A 227 -0.71 5.26 -10.77
C SER A 227 -0.81 4.08 -11.76
N LYS A 228 0.29 3.42 -12.11
CA LYS A 228 0.28 2.32 -13.10
C LYS A 228 0.06 0.97 -12.43
N SER A 229 -0.89 0.22 -12.98
CA SER A 229 -1.09 -1.21 -12.67
C SER A 229 0.11 -2.07 -13.10
N ASN A 230 0.71 -1.71 -14.25
CA ASN A 230 1.95 -2.29 -14.75
C ASN A 230 2.86 -1.17 -15.26
N TYR A 231 4.13 -1.20 -14.89
CA TYR A 231 5.12 -0.21 -15.30
C TYR A 231 6.20 -0.87 -16.14
N THR A 232 6.50 -0.32 -17.32
CA THR A 232 7.59 -0.80 -18.18
C THR A 232 8.69 0.25 -18.22
N ALA A 233 9.84 -0.08 -17.63
CA ALA A 233 11.05 0.72 -17.70
C ALA A 233 11.82 0.41 -18.99
N THR A 234 12.34 1.45 -19.64
CA THR A 234 13.39 1.34 -20.67
C THR A 234 14.72 1.64 -19.99
N LEU A 235 15.69 0.74 -20.14
CA LEU A 235 17.00 0.81 -19.50
C LEU A 235 18.01 1.55 -20.40
N PRO A 236 19.17 1.97 -19.87
CA PRO A 236 20.21 2.66 -20.66
C PRO A 236 20.73 1.88 -21.88
N ASP A 237 20.64 0.55 -21.87
CA ASP A 237 21.03 -0.31 -23.00
C ASP A 237 19.90 -0.52 -24.04
N GLY A 238 18.75 0.12 -23.86
CA GLY A 238 17.57 0.00 -24.70
C GLY A 238 16.70 -1.23 -24.41
N SER A 239 17.10 -2.11 -23.50
CA SER A 239 16.26 -3.21 -23.04
C SER A 239 15.11 -2.70 -22.17
N THR A 240 14.06 -3.51 -22.02
CA THR A 240 12.90 -3.17 -21.19
C THR A 240 12.69 -4.15 -20.05
N GLN A 241 12.21 -3.65 -18.91
CA GLN A 241 11.80 -4.47 -17.78
C GLN A 241 10.42 -4.03 -17.30
N THR A 242 9.51 -4.98 -17.11
CA THR A 242 8.12 -4.70 -16.72
C THR A 242 7.86 -5.25 -15.32
N TRP A 243 7.18 -4.44 -14.50
CA TRP A 243 6.74 -4.83 -13.16
C TRP A 243 5.23 -4.62 -12.99
N ARG A 244 4.60 -5.52 -12.23
CA ARG A 244 3.21 -5.38 -11.80
C ARG A 244 3.16 -4.70 -10.44
N ASN A 245 2.21 -3.80 -10.28
CA ASN A 245 2.01 -3.06 -9.03
C ASN A 245 1.43 -3.97 -7.95
N THR A 246 1.91 -3.82 -6.71
CA THR A 246 1.39 -4.54 -5.55
C THR A 246 0.07 -3.98 -5.02
N ASN A 247 -0.31 -2.75 -5.41
CA ASN A 247 -1.57 -2.15 -5.00
C ASN A 247 -2.74 -2.68 -5.84
N THR A 248 -3.60 -3.48 -5.22
CA THR A 248 -4.70 -4.17 -5.91
C THR A 248 -5.83 -3.23 -6.36
N PHE A 249 -5.94 -2.02 -5.80
CA PHE A 249 -6.87 -1.00 -6.30
C PHE A 249 -6.61 -0.64 -7.78
N LEU A 250 -5.39 -0.83 -8.28
CA LEU A 250 -5.00 -0.56 -9.67
C LEU A 250 -5.20 -1.75 -10.60
N ASP A 251 -5.51 -2.92 -10.07
CA ASP A 251 -5.65 -4.15 -10.84
C ASP A 251 -7.11 -4.34 -11.25
N GLN A 252 -7.42 -4.18 -12.54
CA GLN A 252 -8.76 -4.34 -13.11
C GLN A 252 -9.40 -5.71 -12.88
N THR A 253 -8.60 -6.71 -12.50
CA THR A 253 -9.09 -8.06 -12.18
C THR A 253 -9.38 -8.26 -10.70
N SER A 254 -9.00 -7.30 -9.84
CA SER A 254 -9.23 -7.34 -8.40
C SER A 254 -10.67 -6.97 -8.05
N GLU A 255 -11.22 -7.58 -6.99
CA GLU A 255 -12.50 -7.14 -6.42
C GLU A 255 -12.42 -5.74 -5.78
N TYR A 256 -11.22 -5.29 -5.45
CA TYR A 256 -10.97 -3.95 -4.93
C TYR A 256 -10.67 -2.92 -6.02
N TYR A 257 -10.71 -3.28 -7.31
CA TYR A 257 -10.39 -2.32 -8.38
C TYR A 257 -11.20 -1.04 -8.25
N ASN A 258 -10.54 0.11 -8.33
CA ASN A 258 -11.19 1.41 -8.33
C ASN A 258 -10.43 2.38 -9.25
N GLU A 259 -11.08 2.83 -10.33
CA GLU A 259 -10.47 3.70 -11.35
C GLU A 259 -10.07 5.10 -10.83
N ASN A 260 -10.68 5.52 -9.74
CA ASN A 260 -10.41 6.81 -9.08
C ASN A 260 -9.22 6.72 -8.11
N VAL A 261 -8.75 5.52 -7.77
CA VAL A 261 -7.49 5.33 -7.03
C VAL A 261 -6.30 5.54 -7.95
N LYS A 262 -5.38 6.42 -7.54
CA LYS A 262 -4.16 6.79 -8.27
C LYS A 262 -2.89 6.21 -7.64
N GLY A 263 -3.03 5.15 -6.85
CA GLY A 263 -1.91 4.34 -6.36
C GLY A 263 -1.29 4.85 -5.06
N ILE A 264 0.03 4.99 -5.05
CA ILE A 264 1.00 5.16 -3.94
C ILE A 264 1.69 3.87 -3.54
N LYS A 265 1.32 3.18 -2.44
CA LYS A 265 2.19 2.11 -1.94
C LYS A 265 1.54 1.19 -0.93
N THR A 266 1.79 -0.11 -1.07
CA THR A 266 1.54 -1.12 -0.03
C THR A 266 2.78 -1.39 0.81
N GLY A 267 2.61 -1.85 2.05
CA GLY A 267 3.69 -2.40 2.87
C GLY A 267 3.20 -3.57 3.70
N SER A 268 3.97 -4.66 3.75
CA SER A 268 3.64 -5.80 4.62
C SER A 268 4.91 -6.30 5.29
N LEU A 269 4.85 -6.52 6.59
CA LEU A 269 5.92 -7.19 7.32
C LEU A 269 5.32 -7.84 8.58
N SER A 270 5.71 -9.08 8.87
CA SER A 270 5.11 -9.88 9.94
C SER A 270 3.58 -9.94 9.81
N ASN A 271 2.83 -9.43 10.80
CA ASN A 271 1.36 -9.40 10.80
C ASN A 271 0.80 -7.99 10.53
N ASP A 272 1.64 -7.03 10.12
CA ASP A 272 1.23 -5.66 9.85
C ASP A 272 1.08 -5.44 8.33
N TYR A 273 -0.12 -4.99 7.95
CA TYR A 273 -0.51 -4.73 6.58
C TYR A 273 -0.86 -3.24 6.43
N ASN A 274 -0.07 -2.54 5.64
CA ASN A 274 -0.09 -1.09 5.50
C ASN A 274 -0.47 -0.67 4.08
N LEU A 275 -1.16 0.45 3.94
CA LEU A 275 -1.57 0.99 2.64
C LEU A 275 -1.60 2.51 2.68
N VAL A 276 -0.98 3.13 1.68
CA VAL A 276 -1.18 4.54 1.36
C VAL A 276 -1.82 4.62 -0.01
N VAL A 277 -2.90 5.39 -0.11
CA VAL A 277 -3.70 5.57 -1.33
C VAL A 277 -3.95 7.05 -1.62
N LEU A 278 -3.73 7.45 -2.86
CA LEU A 278 -4.31 8.67 -3.42
C LEU A 278 -5.64 8.33 -4.10
N TYR A 279 -6.71 8.98 -3.69
CA TYR A 279 -8.03 8.87 -4.30
C TYR A 279 -8.43 10.20 -4.92
N GLN A 280 -8.89 10.19 -6.17
CA GLN A 280 -9.29 11.40 -6.88
C GLN A 280 -10.75 11.31 -7.30
N GLN A 281 -11.57 12.25 -6.83
CA GLN A 281 -12.99 12.28 -7.14
C GLN A 281 -13.51 13.72 -7.18
N HIS A 282 -14.34 14.03 -8.18
CA HIS A 282 -14.94 15.37 -8.39
C HIS A 282 -13.92 16.54 -8.33
N GLY A 283 -12.72 16.35 -8.86
CA GLY A 283 -11.67 17.38 -8.88
C GLY A 283 -10.95 17.61 -7.55
N LYS A 284 -11.26 16.81 -6.51
CA LYS A 284 -10.54 16.79 -5.23
C LYS A 284 -9.64 15.56 -5.15
N GLU A 285 -8.56 15.69 -4.38
CA GLU A 285 -7.61 14.61 -4.10
C GLU A 285 -7.61 14.32 -2.60
N PHE A 286 -7.79 13.05 -2.26
CA PHE A 286 -7.81 12.56 -0.88
C PHE A 286 -6.64 11.61 -0.66
N LEU A 287 -5.85 11.86 0.37
CA LEU A 287 -4.79 10.96 0.81
C LEU A 287 -5.26 10.15 2.00
N ILE A 288 -5.11 8.83 1.91
CA ILE A 288 -5.47 7.88 2.95
C ILE A 288 -4.21 7.11 3.33
N CYS A 289 -3.78 7.20 4.59
CA CYS A 289 -2.68 6.38 5.12
C CYS A 289 -3.22 5.46 6.22
N SER A 290 -3.13 4.16 6.02
CA SER A 290 -3.64 3.11 6.90
C SER A 290 -2.50 2.18 7.31
N LEU A 291 -2.22 2.07 8.61
CA LEU A 291 -1.13 1.24 9.15
C LEU A 291 -1.61 0.18 10.12
N GLY A 292 -0.98 -0.98 10.07
CA GLY A 292 -1.14 -2.06 11.04
C GLY A 292 -2.50 -2.77 10.94
N SER A 293 -3.09 -2.87 9.74
CA SER A 293 -4.25 -3.72 9.52
C SER A 293 -3.88 -5.20 9.76
N GLN A 294 -4.83 -6.02 10.21
CA GLN A 294 -4.58 -7.38 10.71
C GLN A 294 -4.39 -8.44 9.61
N SER A 295 -4.79 -8.13 8.39
CA SER A 295 -4.66 -9.00 7.21
C SER A 295 -4.50 -8.17 5.94
N ASP A 296 -4.05 -8.82 4.87
CA ASP A 296 -3.97 -8.20 3.55
C ASP A 296 -5.31 -7.64 3.08
N SER A 297 -6.41 -8.41 3.21
CA SER A 297 -7.75 -7.95 2.83
C SER A 297 -8.23 -6.77 3.67
N SER A 298 -7.99 -6.82 4.99
CA SER A 298 -8.50 -5.80 5.93
C SER A 298 -7.95 -4.40 5.66
N ARG A 299 -6.73 -4.29 5.11
CA ARG A 299 -6.16 -3.00 4.69
C ARG A 299 -6.99 -2.37 3.56
N TYR A 300 -7.51 -3.19 2.65
CA TYR A 300 -8.32 -2.76 1.51
C TYR A 300 -9.77 -2.54 1.94
N ASP A 301 -10.32 -3.36 2.82
CA ASP A 301 -11.70 -3.20 3.33
C ASP A 301 -11.89 -1.85 4.05
N ASP A 302 -10.93 -1.43 4.87
CA ASP A 302 -10.95 -0.12 5.53
C ASP A 302 -10.93 1.03 4.50
N VAL A 303 -10.00 0.96 3.54
CA VAL A 303 -9.88 2.01 2.52
C VAL A 303 -11.10 2.03 1.61
N ASN A 304 -11.59 0.89 1.14
CA ASN A 304 -12.76 0.79 0.27
C ASN A 304 -14.02 1.38 0.93
N TYR A 305 -14.21 1.11 2.22
CA TYR A 305 -15.28 1.73 2.99
C TYR A 305 -15.15 3.26 3.06
N ILE A 306 -13.93 3.77 3.22
CA ILE A 306 -13.65 5.22 3.19
C ILE A 306 -13.97 5.80 1.81
N LEU A 307 -13.53 5.17 0.72
CA LEU A 307 -13.80 5.64 -0.65
C LEU A 307 -15.31 5.76 -0.90
N LYS A 308 -16.08 4.72 -0.53
CA LYS A 308 -17.53 4.72 -0.63
C LYS A 308 -18.16 5.84 0.20
N THR A 309 -17.66 6.08 1.41
CA THR A 309 -18.15 7.16 2.28
C THR A 309 -17.88 8.54 1.65
N ILE A 310 -16.73 8.73 1.00
CA ILE A 310 -16.41 9.95 0.26
C ILE A 310 -17.42 10.13 -0.89
N ASP A 311 -17.64 9.10 -1.70
CA ASP A 311 -18.55 9.13 -2.85
C ASP A 311 -20.01 9.43 -2.47
N GLU A 312 -20.46 8.90 -1.34
CA GLU A 312 -21.82 9.12 -0.82
C GLU A 312 -21.96 10.46 -0.06
N SER A 313 -20.87 11.21 0.13
CA SER A 313 -20.88 12.45 0.90
C SER A 313 -21.31 13.67 0.08
N ASP A 314 -22.11 14.54 0.69
CA ASP A 314 -22.45 15.85 0.12
C ASP A 314 -21.23 16.79 0.02
N TYR A 315 -20.09 16.44 0.64
CA TYR A 315 -18.85 17.23 0.59
C TYR A 315 -18.29 17.40 -0.83
N LEU A 316 -18.60 16.45 -1.72
CA LEU A 316 -18.15 16.48 -3.12
C LEU A 316 -19.02 17.38 -4.01
N THR A 317 -20.20 17.79 -3.56
CA THR A 317 -21.12 18.66 -4.33
C THR A 317 -20.86 20.15 -4.12
N LYS A 318 -19.90 20.49 -3.24
CA LYS A 318 -19.46 21.86 -2.92
C LYS A 318 -18.03 22.09 -3.39
#